data_AF-A0A2S8GQP5-F1
#
_entry.id   AF-A0A2S8GQP5-F1
#
_cell.length_a   1.000
_cell.length_b   1.000
_cell.length_c   1.000
_cell.angle_alpha   90.00
_cell.angle_beta   90.00
_cell.angle_gamma   90.00
#
_symmetry.space_group_name_H-M   'P 1'
#
loop_
_entity.id
_entity.type
_entity.pdbx_description
1 polymer ?
#
loop_
_entity_poly.entity_id
_entity_poly.type
_entity_poly.pdbx_seq_one_letter_code
_entity_poly.pdbx_strand_id
1 'polypeptide(L)'
;MTNLPARKAEVADLALRIGVTAIDADWTGCDAVWPILERIRSEGAVVVIKLDGERRSRKYTVVISGEPLGEDFFRTDTASLEEGLAAGILFYAERRWN
;
A
#
# COMPACT_ATOMS: atom_id res chain seq x y z
N MET A 1 1.04 -4.25 17.93
CA MET A 1 -0.17 -4.39 17.09
C MET A 1 -0.29 -3.14 16.25
N THR A 2 -0.40 -3.31 14.95
CA THR A 2 -0.56 -2.23 14.00
C THR A 2 -1.98 -1.64 14.12
N ASN A 3 -2.10 -0.32 14.33
CA ASN A 3 -3.41 0.35 14.36
C ASN A 3 -3.89 0.55 12.90
N LEU A 4 -4.54 -0.47 12.34
CA LEU A 4 -5.00 -0.47 10.95
C LEU A 4 -5.95 0.71 10.64
N PRO A 5 -6.97 1.03 11.46
CA PRO A 5 -7.79 2.22 11.24
C PRO A 5 -6.98 3.51 11.08
N ALA A 6 -5.97 3.72 11.94
CA ALA A 6 -5.12 4.90 11.83
C ALA A 6 -4.32 4.94 10.52
N ARG A 7 -3.75 3.80 10.10
CA ARG A 7 -3.02 3.72 8.82
C ARG A 7 -3.93 3.91 7.60
N LYS A 8 -5.17 3.43 7.65
CA LYS A 8 -6.13 3.63 6.57
C LYS A 8 -6.51 5.10 6.43
N ALA A 9 -6.72 5.79 7.56
CA ALA A 9 -6.93 7.23 7.58
C ALA A 9 -5.70 7.99 7.03
N GLU A 10 -4.49 7.59 7.41
CA GLU A 10 -3.26 8.19 6.88
C GLU A 10 -3.11 8.01 5.35
N VAL A 11 -3.51 6.85 4.81
CA VAL A 11 -3.58 6.63 3.35
C VAL A 11 -4.63 7.52 2.68
N ALA A 12 -5.78 7.73 3.33
CA ALA A 12 -6.81 8.64 2.82
C ALA A 12 -6.32 10.10 2.80
N ASP A 13 -5.65 10.55 3.85
CA ASP A 13 -5.02 11.88 3.92
C ASP A 13 -3.92 12.04 2.86
N LEU A 14 -3.10 10.99 2.67
CA LEU A 14 -2.10 10.95 1.61
C LEU A 14 -2.73 11.11 0.23
N ALA A 15 -3.85 10.43 -0.04
CA ALA A 15 -4.54 10.49 -1.33
C ALA A 15 -4.90 11.94 -1.71
N LEU A 16 -5.45 12.69 -0.74
CA LEU A 16 -5.75 14.11 -0.89
C LEU A 16 -4.48 14.93 -1.14
N ARG A 17 -3.41 14.66 -0.39
CA ARG A 17 -2.12 15.39 -0.46
C ARG A 17 -1.43 15.24 -1.81
N ILE A 18 -1.47 14.05 -2.42
CA ILE A 18 -0.85 13.78 -3.72
C ILE A 18 -1.79 14.06 -4.92
N GLY A 19 -3.00 14.56 -4.66
CA GLY A 19 -3.96 14.97 -5.69
C GLY A 19 -4.59 13.82 -6.47
N VAL A 20 -4.69 12.63 -5.87
CA VAL A 20 -5.49 11.53 -6.46
C VAL A 20 -6.92 11.55 -5.93
N THR A 21 -7.80 10.72 -6.50
CA THR A 21 -9.20 10.60 -6.07
C THR A 21 -9.31 10.39 -4.56
N ALA A 22 -10.26 11.10 -3.92
CA ALA A 22 -10.51 10.97 -2.49
C ALA A 22 -10.89 9.54 -2.10
N ILE A 23 -10.39 9.09 -0.95
CA ILE A 23 -10.57 7.74 -0.41
C ILE A 23 -11.21 7.88 0.98
N ASP A 24 -12.23 7.08 1.30
CA ASP A 24 -12.82 7.04 2.63
C ASP A 24 -11.87 6.39 3.64
N ALA A 25 -11.79 6.90 4.88
CA ALA A 25 -10.87 6.40 5.91
C ALA A 25 -11.12 4.91 6.30
N ASP A 26 -12.30 4.37 6.01
CA ASP A 26 -12.68 2.98 6.25
C ASP A 26 -12.66 2.11 4.98
N TRP A 27 -11.96 2.54 3.92
CA TRP A 27 -11.82 1.85 2.63
C TRP A 27 -11.55 0.34 2.69
N THR A 28 -12.09 -0.42 1.74
CA THR A 28 -11.91 -1.89 1.68
C THR A 28 -11.47 -2.32 0.29
N GLY A 29 -10.66 -3.38 0.21
CA GLY A 29 -10.15 -3.88 -1.07
C GLY A 29 -9.04 -3.02 -1.66
N CYS A 30 -8.63 -3.35 -2.89
CA CYS A 30 -7.59 -2.60 -3.61
C CYS A 30 -8.13 -1.48 -4.49
N ASP A 31 -9.39 -1.55 -4.93
CA ASP A 31 -9.99 -0.56 -5.85
C ASP A 31 -9.96 0.86 -5.27
N ALA A 32 -10.24 0.99 -3.97
CA ALA A 32 -10.24 2.27 -3.28
C ALA A 32 -8.87 2.97 -3.33
N VAL A 33 -7.77 2.21 -3.23
CA VAL A 33 -6.40 2.73 -3.26
C VAL A 33 -5.73 2.56 -4.61
N TRP A 34 -6.44 2.05 -5.61
CA TRP A 34 -5.91 1.78 -6.94
C TRP A 34 -5.27 3.01 -7.60
N PRO A 35 -5.86 4.23 -7.49
CA PRO A 35 -5.21 5.44 -8.03
C PRO A 35 -3.82 5.71 -7.43
N ILE A 36 -3.60 5.37 -6.16
CA ILE A 36 -2.28 5.49 -5.52
C ILE A 36 -1.32 4.45 -6.10
N LEU A 37 -1.78 3.21 -6.29
CA LEU A 37 -0.94 2.14 -6.86
C LEU A 37 -0.53 2.47 -8.31
N GLU A 38 -1.44 3.02 -9.11
CA GLU A 38 -1.14 3.53 -10.45
C GLU A 38 -0.12 4.67 -10.42
N ARG A 39 -0.21 5.55 -9.41
CA ARG A 39 0.78 6.61 -9.22
C ARG A 39 2.16 6.03 -8.91
N ILE A 40 2.26 5.08 -7.97
CA ILE A 40 3.52 4.36 -7.65
C ILE A 40 4.10 3.71 -8.92
N ARG A 41 3.26 2.99 -9.67
CA ARG A 41 3.65 2.35 -10.94
C ARG A 41 4.17 3.37 -11.96
N SER A 42 3.51 4.51 -12.08
CA SER A 42 3.89 5.56 -13.05
C SER A 42 5.27 6.16 -12.79
N GLU A 43 5.79 6.04 -11.57
CA GLU A 43 7.10 6.54 -11.17
C GLU A 43 8.23 5.51 -11.35
N GLY A 44 7.92 4.33 -11.91
CA GLY A 44 8.88 3.27 -12.22
C GLY A 44 8.86 2.09 -11.24
N ALA A 45 8.07 2.19 -10.17
CA ALA A 45 8.03 1.17 -9.13
C ALA A 45 7.14 -0.02 -9.53
N VAL A 46 7.40 -1.15 -8.90
CA VAL A 46 6.66 -2.40 -9.08
C VAL A 46 5.85 -2.66 -7.81
N VAL A 47 4.57 -2.91 -7.97
CA VAL A 47 3.67 -3.33 -6.88
C VAL A 47 3.23 -4.77 -7.15
N VAL A 48 3.48 -5.67 -6.20
CA VAL A 48 2.97 -7.05 -6.24
C VAL A 48 2.03 -7.28 -5.07
N ILE A 49 0.82 -7.73 -5.38
CA ILE A 49 -0.16 -8.20 -4.40
C ILE A 49 -0.37 -9.69 -4.66
N LYS A 50 -0.01 -10.53 -3.69
CA LYS A 50 -0.19 -11.98 -3.76
C LYS A 50 -1.25 -12.43 -2.77
N LEU A 51 -2.17 -13.27 -3.24
CA LEU A 51 -3.15 -13.98 -2.42
C LEU A 51 -2.76 -15.46 -2.40
N ASP A 52 -2.47 -15.99 -1.21
CA ASP A 52 -1.92 -17.32 -1.02
C ASP A 52 -2.93 -18.21 -0.28
N GLY A 53 -3.71 -18.97 -1.05
CA GLY A 53 -4.81 -19.80 -0.53
C GLY A 53 -4.37 -21.02 0.29
N GLU A 54 -3.09 -21.41 0.22
CA GLU A 54 -2.54 -22.52 1.02
C GLU A 54 -2.19 -22.07 2.45
N ARG A 55 -1.97 -20.77 2.66
CA ARG A 55 -1.62 -20.22 3.97
C ARG A 55 -2.84 -20.06 4.87
N ARG A 56 -2.76 -20.65 6.07
CA ARG A 56 -3.78 -20.51 7.13
C ARG A 56 -3.76 -19.16 7.84
N SER A 57 -2.62 -18.46 7.81
CA SER A 57 -2.45 -17.11 8.38
C SER A 57 -1.52 -16.31 7.48
N ARG A 58 -1.61 -14.97 7.54
CA ARG A 58 -0.80 -14.06 6.71
C ARG A 58 -0.85 -14.41 5.21
N LYS A 59 -2.08 -14.52 4.70
CA LYS A 59 -2.41 -15.00 3.35
C LYS A 59 -2.17 -13.96 2.24
N TYR A 60 -1.92 -12.72 2.60
CA TYR A 60 -1.59 -11.66 1.65
C TYR A 60 -0.10 -11.35 1.73
N THR A 61 0.57 -11.25 0.59
CA THR A 61 1.90 -10.64 0.50
C THR A 61 1.79 -9.36 -0.31
N VAL A 62 2.34 -8.27 0.19
CA VAL A 62 2.51 -7.02 -0.56
C VAL A 62 4.00 -6.75 -0.70
N VAL A 63 4.44 -6.50 -1.94
CA VAL A 63 5.81 -6.08 -2.26
C VAL A 63 5.75 -4.77 -3.03
N ILE A 64 6.60 -3.81 -2.67
CA ILE A 64 6.84 -2.59 -3.45
C ILE A 64 8.34 -2.41 -3.63
N SER A 65 8.80 -2.32 -4.86
CA SER A 65 10.24 -2.29 -5.19
C SER A 65 10.50 -1.50 -6.48
N GLY A 66 11.76 -1.38 -6.87
CA GLY A 66 12.17 -0.78 -8.14
C GLY A 66 12.46 0.70 -8.00
N GLU A 67 12.83 1.34 -9.11
CA GLU A 67 13.02 2.78 -9.14
C GLU A 67 11.69 3.45 -8.75
N PRO A 68 11.68 4.46 -7.89
CA PRO A 68 12.82 5.23 -7.41
C PRO A 68 13.30 4.87 -5.98
N LEU A 69 13.02 3.65 -5.50
CA LEU A 69 13.48 3.15 -4.20
C LEU A 69 14.94 2.63 -4.24
N GLY A 70 15.50 2.38 -5.43
CA GLY A 70 16.86 1.83 -5.57
C GLY A 70 16.97 0.43 -4.96
N GLU A 71 17.89 0.24 -4.02
CA GLU A 71 18.07 -1.02 -3.29
C GLU A 71 17.03 -1.24 -2.18
N ASP A 72 16.32 -0.19 -1.76
CA ASP A 72 15.24 -0.31 -0.79
C ASP A 72 14.03 -1.01 -1.43
N PHE A 73 13.37 -1.87 -0.65
CA PHE A 73 12.09 -2.43 -1.03
C PHE A 73 11.23 -2.72 0.21
N PHE A 74 9.93 -2.71 0.00
CA PHE A 74 8.95 -3.15 0.97
C PHE A 74 8.54 -4.58 0.68
N ARG A 75 8.47 -5.43 1.71
CA ARG A 75 7.80 -6.71 1.65
C ARG A 75 7.16 -7.03 2.99
N THR A 76 5.88 -7.38 2.99
CA THR A 76 5.19 -7.88 4.18
C THR A 76 4.21 -9.01 3.85
N ASP A 77 3.99 -9.88 4.82
CA ASP A 77 2.93 -10.91 4.80
C ASP A 77 1.89 -10.57 5.88
N THR A 78 0.63 -10.34 5.50
CA THR A 78 -0.44 -9.80 6.37
C THR A 78 -1.72 -10.63 6.37
N ALA A 79 -2.50 -10.51 7.44
CA ALA A 79 -3.76 -11.25 7.59
C ALA A 79 -4.90 -10.66 6.75
N SER A 80 -4.88 -9.36 6.51
CA SER A 80 -5.79 -8.64 5.60
C SER A 80 -5.03 -7.97 4.46
N LEU A 81 -5.74 -7.71 3.36
CA LEU A 81 -5.21 -7.01 2.19
C LEU A 81 -4.89 -5.55 2.56
N GLU A 82 -5.80 -4.92 3.29
CA GLU A 82 -5.74 -3.52 3.72
C GLU A 82 -4.51 -3.26 4.59
N GLU A 83 -4.14 -4.20 5.47
CA GLU A 83 -2.93 -4.05 6.30
C GLU A 83 -1.67 -4.02 5.43
N GLY A 84 -1.59 -4.91 4.43
CA GLY A 84 -0.46 -4.97 3.51
C GLY A 84 -0.38 -3.74 2.62
N LEU A 85 -1.51 -3.33 2.03
CA LEU A 85 -1.60 -2.16 1.16
C LEU A 85 -1.28 -0.87 1.91
N ALA A 86 -1.89 -0.65 3.09
CA ALA A 86 -1.64 0.57 3.86
C ALA A 86 -0.17 0.66 4.28
N ALA A 87 0.42 -0.44 4.75
CA ALA A 87 1.82 -0.47 5.12
C ALA A 87 2.76 -0.20 3.93
N GLY A 88 2.48 -0.80 2.77
CA GLY A 88 3.31 -0.61 1.57
C GLY A 88 3.21 0.80 1.00
N ILE A 89 1.99 1.32 0.87
CA ILE A 89 1.74 2.69 0.39
C ILE A 89 2.46 3.71 1.27
N LEU A 90 2.31 3.60 2.59
CA LEU A 90 2.95 4.53 3.53
C LEU A 90 4.47 4.41 3.51
N PHE A 91 5.02 3.18 3.40
CA PHE A 91 6.46 2.98 3.22
C PHE A 91 7.01 3.70 1.98
N TYR A 92 6.31 3.58 0.85
CA TYR A 92 6.71 4.23 -0.40
C TYR A 92 6.60 5.75 -0.27
N ALA A 93 5.46 6.24 0.23
CA ALA A 93 5.20 7.66 0.42
C ALA A 93 6.25 8.33 1.31
N GLU A 94 6.65 7.68 2.41
CA GLU A 94 7.69 8.17 3.32
C GLU A 94 9.03 8.42 2.61
N ARG A 95 9.36 7.58 1.63
CA ARG A 95 10.64 7.63 0.91
C ARG A 95 10.62 8.54 -0.30
N ARG A 96 9.44 8.78 -0.89
CA ARG A 96 9.32 9.42 -2.22
C ARG A 96 8.45 10.66 -2.29
N TRP A 97 7.48 10.80 -1.40
CA TRP A 97 6.48 11.87 -1.45
C TRP A 97 6.42 12.72 -0.18
N ASN A 98 7.26 12.44 0.82
CA ASN A 98 7.44 13.33 1.97
C ASN A 98 8.24 14.57 1.60
#